data_AF-A0AA35SSW9-F1
#
_entry.id   AF-A0AA35SSW9-F1
#
_cell.length_a   1.000
_cell.length_b   1.000
_cell.length_c   1.000
_cell.angle_alpha   90.00
_cell.angle_beta   90.00
_cell.angle_gamma   90.00
#
_symmetry.space_group_name_H-M   'P 1'
#
loop_
_entity.id
_entity.type
_entity.pdbx_description
1 polymer ?
#
loop_
_entity_poly.entity_id
_entity_poly.type
_entity_poly.pdbx_seq_one_letter_code
_entity_poly.pdbx_strand_id
1 'polypeptide(L)'
;MDYYSRHHIFASLTEPFTALQVCMQGAMETLLLADRLTFLREHGLSPILLPLFDDLVSPRNIAIVTTLPGKTSSTTEKTAE
;
A
#
# COMPACT_ATOMS: atom_id res chain seq x y z
N MET A 1 17.56 13.95 36.44
CA MET A 1 17.70 14.37 35.04
C MET A 1 18.86 13.62 34.39
N ASP A 2 18.82 12.29 34.34
CA ASP A 2 20.01 11.49 33.96
C ASP A 2 19.71 10.28 33.05
N TYR A 3 18.45 10.12 32.66
CA TYR A 3 17.99 9.06 31.76
C TYR A 3 18.29 9.41 30.29
N TYR A 4 18.05 10.67 29.90
CA TYR A 4 18.35 11.18 28.55
C TYR A 4 19.84 11.12 28.21
N SER A 5 20.71 11.42 29.18
CA SER A 5 22.17 11.40 29.02
C SER A 5 22.71 10.00 28.68
N ARG A 6 22.02 8.94 29.10
CA ARG A 6 22.46 7.54 28.90
C ARG A 6 22.05 6.96 27.55
N HIS A 7 21.02 7.53 26.91
CA HIS A 7 20.45 7.04 25.64
C HIS A 7 20.56 8.01 24.47
N HIS A 8 21.22 9.17 24.64
CA HIS A 8 21.35 10.20 23.61
C HIS A 8 21.95 9.69 22.27
N ILE A 9 22.86 8.71 22.32
CA ILE A 9 23.46 8.09 21.12
C ILE A 9 22.42 7.30 20.31
N PHE A 10 21.47 6.64 20.96
CA PHE A 10 20.38 5.93 20.28
C PHE A 10 19.27 6.89 19.86
N ALA A 11 19.04 7.95 20.64
CA ALA A 11 18.09 9.00 20.30
C ALA A 11 18.50 9.73 19.00
N SER A 12 19.80 10.00 18.79
CA SER A 12 20.28 10.65 17.56
C SER A 12 20.16 9.76 16.31
N LEU A 13 20.09 8.44 16.48
CA LEU A 13 19.85 7.50 15.37
C LEU A 13 18.36 7.38 14.99
N THR A 14 17.46 7.89 15.83
CA THR A 14 16.01 7.78 15.58
C THR A 14 15.61 8.55 14.32
N GLU A 15 16.07 9.79 14.17
CA GLU A 15 15.79 10.61 12.98
C GLU A 15 16.26 9.99 11.66
N PRO A 16 17.54 9.58 11.49
CA PRO A 16 17.99 8.99 10.24
C PRO A 16 17.33 7.62 9.99
N PHE A 17 17.04 6.84 11.04
CA PHE A 17 16.31 5.59 10.90
C PHE A 17 14.87 5.82 10.43
N THR A 18 14.17 6.80 11.01
CA THR A 18 12.81 7.20 10.58
C THR A 18 12.83 7.74 9.15
N ALA A 19 13.82 8.56 8.79
CA ALA A 19 13.97 9.04 7.41
C ALA A 19 14.15 7.89 6.43
N LEU A 20 15.05 6.93 6.74
CA LEU A 20 15.25 5.74 5.93
C LEU A 20 13.97 4.91 5.81
N GLN A 21 13.26 4.71 6.92
CA GLN A 21 11.97 4.00 6.94
C GLN A 21 10.97 4.66 6.00
N VAL A 22 10.82 5.99 6.05
CA VAL A 22 9.89 6.75 5.21
C VAL A 22 10.29 6.65 3.73
N CYS A 23 11.59 6.74 3.41
CA CYS A 23 12.09 6.57 2.05
C CYS A 23 11.80 5.18 1.48
N MET A 24 11.94 4.13 2.32
CA MET A 24 11.69 2.75 1.91
C MET A 24 10.20 2.41 1.83
N GLN A 25 9.34 3.15 2.54
CA GLN A 25 7.93 2.82 2.70
C GLN A 25 7.20 2.65 1.37
N GLY A 26 7.36 3.59 0.43
CA GLY A 26 6.67 3.54 -0.86
C GLY A 26 7.12 2.38 -1.77
N ALA A 27 8.42 2.06 -1.75
CA ALA A 27 8.96 0.92 -2.48
C ALA A 27 8.45 -0.41 -1.91
N MET A 28 8.44 -0.54 -0.58
CA MET A 28 7.90 -1.74 0.09
C MET A 28 6.40 -1.91 -0.15
N GLU A 29 5.65 -0.82 -0.16
CA GLU A 29 4.21 -0.85 -0.44
C GLU A 29 3.92 -1.32 -1.87
N THR A 30 4.67 -0.80 -2.85
CA THR A 30 4.57 -1.24 -4.25
C THR A 30 4.87 -2.73 -4.39
N LEU A 31 5.95 -3.20 -3.73
CA LEU A 31 6.33 -4.61 -3.76
C LEU A 31 5.26 -5.50 -3.12
N LEU A 32 4.70 -5.08 -1.99
CA LEU A 32 3.62 -5.80 -1.30
C LEU A 32 2.35 -5.87 -2.16
N LEU A 33 1.96 -4.76 -2.80
CA LEU A 33 0.80 -4.73 -3.70
C LEU A 33 1.00 -5.68 -4.89
N ALA A 34 2.20 -5.69 -5.48
CA ALA A 34 2.53 -6.58 -6.59
C ALA A 34 2.50 -8.07 -6.17
N ASP A 35 3.04 -8.40 -4.99
CA ASP A 35 2.99 -9.74 -4.40
C ASP A 35 1.54 -10.22 -4.25
N ARG A 36 0.69 -9.41 -3.61
CA ARG A 36 -0.73 -9.77 -3.38
C ARG A 36 -1.52 -9.87 -4.68
N LEU A 37 -1.25 -8.99 -5.64
CA LEU A 37 -1.89 -9.03 -6.96
C LEU A 37 -1.53 -10.33 -7.71
N THR A 38 -0.27 -10.73 -7.64
CA THR A 38 0.22 -11.96 -8.27
C THR A 38 -0.39 -13.18 -7.61
N PHE A 39 -0.38 -13.26 -6.28
CA PHE A 39 -1.02 -14.33 -5.51
C PHE A 39 -2.50 -14.52 -5.91
N LEU A 40 -3.27 -13.43 -6.00
CA LEU A 40 -4.68 -13.51 -6.36
C LEU A 40 -4.88 -13.96 -7.81
N ARG A 41 -4.04 -13.51 -8.75
CA ARG A 41 -4.06 -13.96 -10.15
C ARG A 41 -3.77 -15.44 -10.30
N GLU A 42 -2.81 -15.96 -9.53
CA GLU A 42 -2.49 -17.39 -9.51
C GLU A 42 -3.65 -18.26 -9.01
N HIS A 43 -4.51 -17.70 -8.16
CA HIS A 43 -5.73 -18.36 -7.68
C HIS A 43 -6.92 -18.25 -8.65
N GLY A 44 -6.68 -17.81 -9.90
CA GLY A 44 -7.72 -17.70 -10.93
C GLY A 44 -8.66 -16.51 -10.75
N LEU A 45 -8.29 -15.54 -9.90
CA LEU A 45 -9.04 -14.31 -9.71
C LEU A 45 -8.52 -13.22 -10.66
N SER A 46 -9.37 -12.23 -10.94
CA SER A 46 -9.02 -11.04 -11.72
C SER A 46 -8.94 -9.79 -10.82
N PRO A 47 -7.90 -9.67 -9.98
CA PRO A 47 -7.75 -8.52 -9.12
C PRO A 47 -7.34 -7.26 -9.91
N ILE A 48 -7.87 -6.11 -9.49
CA ILE A 48 -7.54 -4.77 -9.98
C ILE A 48 -7.04 -3.90 -8.84
N LEU A 49 -6.18 -2.94 -9.17
CA LEU A 49 -5.73 -1.89 -8.26
C LEU A 49 -6.60 -0.65 -8.49
N LEU A 50 -7.18 -0.10 -7.42
CA LEU A 50 -8.02 1.10 -7.47
C LEU A 50 -7.47 2.17 -6.52
N PRO A 51 -7.19 3.39 -6.98
CA PRO A 51 -6.88 4.51 -6.10
C PRO A 51 -8.14 4.95 -5.34
N LEU A 52 -8.05 5.04 -4.02
CA LEU A 52 -9.13 5.42 -3.10
C LEU A 52 -9.21 6.94 -2.88
N PHE A 53 -8.08 7.62 -2.95
CA PHE A 53 -7.93 9.04 -2.63
C PHE A 53 -7.03 9.73 -3.68
N ASP A 54 -6.98 11.05 -3.66
CA ASP A 54 -5.96 11.79 -4.40
C ASP A 54 -4.57 11.48 -3.80
N ASP A 55 -3.61 11.10 -4.65
CA ASP A 55 -2.22 10.80 -4.27
C ASP A 55 -1.55 11.97 -3.54
N LEU A 56 -2.00 13.21 -3.82
CA LEU A 56 -1.51 14.42 -3.16
C LEU A 56 -2.01 14.55 -1.71
N VAL A 57 -3.15 13.94 -1.39
CA VAL A 57 -3.74 13.95 -0.04
C VAL A 57 -3.18 12.80 0.80
N SER A 58 -3.05 11.62 0.19
CA SER A 58 -2.39 10.47 0.82
C SER A 58 -1.78 9.57 -0.26
N PRO A 59 -0.45 9.40 -0.30
CA PRO A 59 0.20 8.47 -1.23
C PRO A 59 -0.10 7.00 -0.92
N ARG A 60 -0.77 6.72 0.21
CA ARG A 60 -1.24 5.37 0.61
C ARG A 60 -2.72 5.22 0.33
N ASN A 61 -3.06 5.03 -0.93
CA ASN A 61 -4.45 5.06 -1.39
C ASN A 61 -4.84 3.88 -2.27
N ILE A 62 -3.99 2.88 -2.49
CA ILE A 62 -4.31 1.81 -3.44
C ILE A 62 -5.05 0.66 -2.73
N ALA A 63 -6.23 0.32 -3.24
CA ALA A 63 -6.98 -0.87 -2.84
C ALA A 63 -6.87 -1.99 -3.88
N ILE A 64 -6.79 -3.23 -3.42
CA ILE A 64 -6.91 -4.42 -4.28
C ILE A 64 -8.36 -4.89 -4.24
N VAL A 65 -9.01 -4.94 -5.39
CA VAL A 65 -10.41 -5.38 -5.53
C VAL A 65 -10.45 -6.57 -6.47
N THR A 66 -11.26 -7.58 -6.17
CA THR A 66 -11.46 -8.70 -7.09
C THR A 66 -12.90 -9.20 -7.04
N THR A 67 -13.32 -9.88 -8.10
CA THR A 67 -14.63 -10.51 -8.17
C THR A 67 -14.52 -11.96 -7.73
N LEU A 68 -15.44 -12.40 -6.86
CA LEU A 68 -15.49 -13.78 -6.42
C LEU A 68 -16.04 -14.68 -7.55
N PRO A 69 -15.43 -15.86 -7.78
CA PRO A 69 -15.88 -16.79 -8.81
C PRO A 69 -17.26 -17.32 -8.41
N GLY A 70 -18.30 -16.85 -9.11
CA GLY A 70 -19.71 -17.16 -8.82
C GLY A 70 -20.63 -15.96 -8.66
N LYS A 71 -20.10 -14.73 -8.61
CA LYS A 71 -20.91 -13.50 -8.61
C LYS A 71 -20.57 -12.62 -9.81
N THR A 72 -20.89 -13.10 -11.00
CA THR A 72 -21.03 -12.25 -12.18
C THR A 72 -22.34 -11.47 -12.03
N SER A 73 -22.35 -10.42 -11.21
CA SER A 73 -23.36 -9.38 -11.38
C SER A 73 -22.98 -8.57 -12.61
N SER A 74 -23.74 -8.80 -13.68
CA SER A 74 -23.99 -7.85 -14.76
C SER A 74 -23.89 -6.40 -14.27
N THR A 75 -22.81 -5.72 -14.59
CA THR A 75 -22.81 -4.27 -14.74
C THR A 75 -22.05 -4.00 -16.01
N THR A 76 -22.77 -4.22 -17.11
CA THR A 76 -22.55 -3.52 -18.37
C THR A 76 -22.50 -2.03 -18.08
N GLU A 77 -21.31 -1.43 -18.15
CA GLU A 77 -21.18 -0.03 -18.52
C GLU A 77 -21.69 0.10 -19.97
N LYS A 78 -23.00 0.33 -20.08
CA LYS A 78 -23.60 1.09 -21.17
C LYS A 78 -23.50 2.58 -20.82
N THR A 79 -23.42 3.38 -21.88
CA THR A 79 -23.40 4.86 -21.96
C THR A 79 -21.96 5.40 -21.90
N ALA A 80 -21.26 5.77 -22.98
CA ALA A 80 -21.67 6.34 -24.28
C ALA A 80 -22.55 7.59 -24.14
N GLU A 81 -21.92 8.72 -23.82
CA GLU A 81 -22.09 10.02 -24.53
C GLU A 81 -20.93 10.96 -24.19
#